data_AF-A0A9D9EIH8-F1
#
_entry.id   AF-A0A9D9EIH8-F1
#
_cell.length_a   1.000
_cell.length_b   1.000
_cell.length_c   1.000
_cell.angle_alpha   90.00
_cell.angle_beta   90.00
_cell.angle_gamma   90.00
#
_symmetry.space_group_name_H-M   'P 1'
#
loop_
_entity.id
_entity.type
_entity.pdbx_description
1 polymer ?
#
loop_
_entity_poly.entity_id
_entity_poly.type
_entity_poly.pdbx_seq_one_letter_code
_entity_poly.pdbx_strand_id
1 'polypeptide(L)'
;MPDLNGLEMARILGPEARIVFTTAFEQYAVDGYKVNALDYLLKPVSYPEFMQTVEKAVRWFSRQDSRQESIFVKSDYKLEIEAIDRGRIVIGNSSIPVGDNYKEGFQKSIGIEA
;
A
#
# COMPACT_ATOMS: atom_id res chain seq x y z
N MET A 1 -19.64 -22.57 -3.11
CA MET A 1 -19.91 -22.30 -4.53
C MET A 1 -19.76 -23.63 -5.24
N PRO A 2 -20.76 -24.08 -6.00
CA PRO A 2 -20.77 -25.43 -6.58
C PRO A 2 -19.66 -25.67 -7.61
N ASP A 3 -19.17 -24.62 -8.29
CA ASP A 3 -18.26 -24.80 -9.44
C ASP A 3 -16.82 -24.29 -9.22
N LEU A 4 -16.54 -23.57 -8.12
CA LEU A 4 -15.21 -23.02 -7.83
C LEU A 4 -14.95 -22.97 -6.32
N ASN A 5 -13.86 -23.59 -5.89
CA ASN A 5 -13.42 -23.52 -4.50
C ASN A 5 -12.75 -22.17 -4.21
N GLY A 6 -12.93 -21.61 -3.00
CA GLY A 6 -12.28 -20.36 -2.59
C GLY A 6 -10.75 -20.42 -2.71
N LEU A 7 -10.13 -21.59 -2.50
CA LEU A 7 -8.69 -21.76 -2.69
C LEU A 7 -8.25 -21.67 -4.16
N GLU A 8 -9.09 -22.13 -5.08
CA GLU A 8 -8.84 -22.03 -6.53
C GLU A 8 -9.02 -20.58 -6.99
N MET A 9 -10.06 -19.91 -6.49
CA MET A 9 -10.27 -18.49 -6.70
C MET A 9 -9.06 -17.66 -6.23
N ALA A 10 -8.51 -17.97 -5.05
CA ALA A 10 -7.33 -17.29 -4.54
C ALA A 10 -6.10 -17.44 -5.43
N ARG A 11 -5.92 -18.62 -6.05
CA ARG A 11 -4.83 -18.84 -7.02
C ARG A 11 -5.04 -18.03 -8.30
N ILE A 12 -6.28 -17.83 -8.74
CA ILE A 12 -6.61 -17.03 -9.94
C ILE A 12 -6.36 -15.54 -9.71
N LEU A 13 -6.71 -15.02 -8.52
CA LEU A 13 -6.55 -13.60 -8.18
C LEU A 13 -5.08 -13.15 -8.11
N GLY A 14 -4.15 -14.08 -7.92
CA GLY A 14 -2.72 -13.78 -7.90
C GLY A 14 -2.25 -13.10 -6.60
N PRO A 15 -0.94 -12.77 -6.52
CA PRO A 15 -0.28 -12.37 -5.28
C PRO A 15 -0.60 -10.93 -4.80
N GLU A 16 -1.14 -10.09 -5.68
CA GLU A 16 -1.52 -8.71 -5.37
C GLU A 16 -2.81 -8.64 -4.54
N ALA A 17 -3.67 -9.65 -4.65
CA ALA A 17 -4.90 -9.72 -3.88
C ALA A 17 -4.62 -10.23 -2.45
N ARG A 18 -5.14 -9.51 -1.45
CA ARG A 18 -5.14 -9.96 -0.06
C ARG A 18 -6.47 -10.59 0.28
N ILE A 19 -6.40 -11.84 0.75
CA ILE A 19 -7.57 -12.69 0.90
C ILE A 19 -7.70 -13.08 2.37
N VAL A 20 -8.91 -12.92 2.90
CA VAL A 20 -9.32 -13.47 4.19
C VAL A 20 -10.34 -14.57 3.91
N PHE A 21 -10.07 -15.77 4.40
CA PHE A 21 -10.99 -16.90 4.23
C PHE A 21 -11.97 -17.00 5.38
N THR A 22 -13.20 -17.42 5.07
CA THR A 22 -14.17 -17.81 6.09
C THR A 22 -14.63 -19.25 5.86
N THR A 23 -14.73 -20.05 6.91
CA THR A 23 -15.06 -21.48 6.82
C THR A 23 -16.09 -21.87 7.88
N ALA A 24 -16.65 -23.07 7.79
CA ALA A 24 -17.29 -23.72 8.94
C ALA A 24 -16.42 -24.81 9.60
N PHE A 25 -15.23 -25.10 9.07
CA PHE A 25 -14.37 -26.19 9.56
C PHE A 25 -12.91 -25.77 9.70
N GLU A 26 -12.34 -26.01 10.88
CA GLU A 26 -10.95 -25.67 11.25
C GLU A 26 -9.89 -26.29 10.33
N GLN A 27 -10.14 -27.49 9.82
CA GLN A 27 -9.20 -28.21 8.95
C GLN A 27 -8.83 -27.44 7.68
N TYR A 28 -9.71 -26.59 7.16
CA TYR A 28 -9.43 -25.76 5.98
C TYR A 28 -8.64 -24.49 6.31
N ALA A 29 -8.40 -24.18 7.59
CA ALA A 29 -7.61 -23.03 8.02
C ALA A 29 -6.15 -23.18 7.62
N VAL A 30 -5.65 -24.41 7.74
CA VAL A 30 -4.28 -24.78 7.40
C VAL A 30 -4.02 -24.62 5.90
N ASP A 31 -5.01 -24.93 5.06
CA ASP A 31 -4.89 -24.75 3.61
C ASP A 31 -4.89 -23.27 3.18
N GLY A 32 -5.52 -22.38 3.96
CA GLY A 32 -5.48 -20.93 3.72
C GLY A 32 -4.07 -20.35 3.80
N TYR A 33 -3.19 -20.92 4.64
CA TYR A 33 -1.77 -20.52 4.71
C TYR A 33 -1.01 -20.81 3.40
N LYS A 34 -1.37 -21.87 2.67
CA LYS A 34 -0.68 -22.26 1.43
C LYS A 34 -0.81 -21.24 0.31
N VAL A 35 -1.82 -20.35 0.37
CA VAL A 35 -2.10 -19.33 -0.65
C VAL A 35 -1.77 -17.91 -0.18
N ASN A 36 -0.92 -17.76 0.85
CA ASN A 36 -0.52 -16.46 1.38
C ASN A 36 -1.71 -15.57 1.82
N ALA A 37 -2.73 -16.19 2.40
CA ALA A 37 -3.88 -15.48 2.94
C ALA A 37 -3.46 -14.50 4.04
N LEU A 38 -4.17 -13.38 4.12
CA LEU A 38 -3.97 -12.39 5.18
C LEU A 38 -4.50 -12.91 6.52
N ASP A 39 -5.66 -13.55 6.51
CA ASP A 39 -6.26 -14.11 7.73
C ASP A 39 -7.31 -15.19 7.45
N TYR A 40 -7.79 -15.80 8.52
CA TYR A 40 -8.80 -16.86 8.49
C TYR A 40 -9.82 -16.70 9.62
N LEU A 41 -11.12 -16.83 9.30
CA LEU A 41 -12.21 -16.72 10.27
C LEU A 41 -13.08 -17.97 10.27
N LEU A 42 -13.35 -18.51 11.46
CA LEU A 42 -14.29 -19.61 11.65
C LEU A 42 -15.72 -19.07 11.73
N LYS A 43 -16.66 -19.82 11.17
CA LYS A 43 -18.10 -19.55 11.33
C LYS A 43 -18.60 -20.27 12.58
N PRO A 44 -19.49 -19.62 13.35
CA PRO A 44 -19.98 -18.25 13.16
C PRO A 44 -18.90 -17.21 13.47
N VAL A 45 -18.77 -16.21 12.60
CA VAL A 45 -17.72 -15.18 12.74
C VAL A 45 -18.06 -14.30 13.92
N SER A 46 -17.19 -14.26 14.92
CA SER A 46 -17.36 -13.34 16.05
C SER A 46 -16.94 -11.93 15.66
N TYR A 47 -17.65 -10.92 16.16
CA TYR A 47 -17.30 -9.52 15.91
C TYR A 47 -15.88 -9.15 16.37
N PRO A 48 -15.40 -9.61 17.56
CA PRO A 48 -14.03 -9.34 17.97
C PRO A 48 -12.97 -9.89 17.01
N GLU A 49 -13.12 -11.14 16.56
CA GLU A 49 -12.18 -11.75 15.60
C GLU A 49 -12.22 -11.03 14.26
N PHE A 50 -13.42 -10.70 13.76
CA PHE A 50 -13.58 -9.92 12.54
C PHE A 50 -12.84 -8.58 12.63
N MET A 51 -12.98 -7.86 13.75
CA MET A 51 -12.35 -6.56 13.92
C MET A 51 -10.82 -6.67 13.94
N GLN A 52 -10.27 -7.69 14.62
CA GLN A 52 -8.83 -7.96 14.62
C GLN A 52 -8.29 -8.21 13.20
N THR A 53 -9.02 -8.99 12.39
CA THR A 53 -8.67 -9.23 11.00
C THR A 53 -8.74 -7.97 10.15
N VAL A 54 -9.74 -7.11 10.35
CA VAL A 54 -9.85 -5.82 9.65
C VAL A 54 -8.66 -4.92 9.99
N GLU A 55 -8.31 -4.79 11.26
CA GLU A 55 -7.15 -4.01 11.68
C GLU A 55 -5.84 -4.54 11.07
N LYS A 56 -5.69 -5.87 10.98
CA LYS A 56 -4.56 -6.52 10.33
C LYS A 56 -4.49 -6.15 8.86
N ALA A 57 -5.62 -6.11 8.16
CA ALA A 57 -5.71 -5.67 6.78
C ALA A 57 -5.30 -4.21 6.62
N VAL A 58 -5.87 -3.30 7.42
CA VAL A 58 -5.55 -1.87 7.39
C VAL A 58 -4.06 -1.65 7.59
N ARG A 59 -3.47 -2.25 8.64
CA ARG A 59 -2.02 -2.14 8.90
C ARG A 59 -1.16 -2.64 7.75
N TRP A 60 -1.61 -3.69 7.05
CA TRP A 60 -0.89 -4.22 5.90
C TRP A 60 -0.87 -3.22 4.73
N PHE A 61 -2.03 -2.64 4.40
CA PHE A 61 -2.13 -1.65 3.32
C PHE A 61 -1.40 -0.34 3.67
N SER A 62 -1.51 0.15 4.91
CA SER A 62 -0.79 1.37 5.33
C SER A 62 0.74 1.23 5.25
N ARG A 63 1.29 0.02 5.42
CA ARG A 63 2.73 -0.24 5.26
C ARG A 63 3.18 -0.23 3.81
N GLN A 64 2.29 -0.48 2.85
CA GLN A 64 2.62 -0.39 1.44
C GLN A 64 2.69 1.06 0.97
N ASP A 65 1.80 1.93 1.45
CA ASP A 65 1.87 3.37 1.17
C ASP A 65 3.17 4.00 1.72
N SER A 66 3.66 3.53 2.87
CA SER A 66 4.89 4.04 3.49
C SER A 66 6.20 3.52 2.86
N ARG A 67 6.16 2.74 1.77
CA ARG A 67 7.37 2.38 1.00
C ARG A 67 7.84 3.48 0.06
N GLN A 68 7.17 4.63 0.04
CA GLN A 68 7.83 5.85 -0.45
C GLN A 68 8.85 6.30 0.60
N GLU A 69 10.10 5.89 0.41
CA GLU A 69 11.27 6.42 1.10
C GLU A 69 11.45 7.91 0.74
N SER A 70 10.65 8.80 1.34
CA SER A 70 10.91 10.23 1.24
C SER A 70 11.92 10.62 2.31
N ILE A 71 13.12 11.02 1.87
CA ILE A 71 14.11 11.66 2.72
C ILE A 71 13.66 13.12 2.93
N PHE A 72 13.31 13.48 4.17
CA PHE A 72 13.07 14.87 4.54
C PHE A 72 14.41 15.54 4.87
N VAL A 73 14.89 16.42 3.99
CA VAL A 73 16.01 17.31 4.30
C VAL A 73 15.45 18.60 4.88
N LYS A 74 15.45 18.73 6.21
CA LYS A 74 15.25 20.02 6.86
C LYS A 74 16.58 20.76 6.84
N SER A 75 16.74 21.67 5.87
CA SER A 75 17.84 22.63 5.89
C SER A 75 17.35 23.90 6.55
N ASP A 76 18.04 24.34 7.60
CA ASP A 76 17.82 25.63 8.27
C ASP A 76 18.30 26.83 7.42
N TYR A 77 18.68 26.59 6.16
CA TYR A 77 19.02 27.63 5.21
C TYR A 77 17.89 27.77 4.20
N LYS A 78 17.39 29.01 4.07
CA LYS A 78 16.43 29.47 3.09
C LYS A 78 16.77 28.93 1.70
N LEU A 79 16.09 27.87 1.27
CA LEU A 79 16.31 27.23 -0.03
C LEU A 79 15.59 28.04 -1.09
N GLU A 80 16.32 28.76 -1.93
CA GLU A 80 15.80 29.36 -3.16
C GLU A 80 15.87 28.28 -4.26
N ILE A 81 14.70 27.87 -4.76
CA ILE A 81 14.61 26.91 -5.85
C ILE A 81 15.04 27.63 -7.13
N GLU A 82 16.18 27.22 -7.72
CA GLU A 82 16.75 27.91 -8.88
C GLU A 82 16.06 27.52 -10.19
N ALA A 83 15.72 26.24 -10.36
CA ALA A 83 15.03 25.75 -11.56
C ALA A 83 14.39 24.37 -11.35
N ILE A 84 13.33 24.11 -12.12
CA ILE A 84 12.75 22.78 -12.32
C ILE A 84 12.97 22.41 -13.79
N ASP A 85 13.80 21.40 -14.06
CA ASP A 85 13.99 20.85 -15.40
C ASP A 85 13.73 19.34 -15.39
N ARG A 86 12.90 18.88 -16.34
CA ARG A 86 12.64 17.45 -16.63
C ARG A 86 12.44 16.54 -15.40
N GLY A 87 11.65 16.99 -14.41
CA GLY A 87 11.33 16.18 -13.23
C GLY A 87 12.44 16.14 -12.17
N ARG A 88 13.38 17.10 -12.19
CA ARG A 88 14.38 17.30 -11.15
C ARG A 88 14.25 18.70 -10.56
N ILE A 89 14.16 18.79 -9.24
CA ILE A 89 14.32 20.05 -8.53
C ILE A 89 15.82 20.25 -8.34
N VAL A 90 16.34 21.35 -8.89
CA VAL A 90 17.75 21.74 -8.71
C VAL A 90 17.82 22.73 -7.55
N ILE A 91 18.60 22.38 -6.53
CA ILE A 91 18.90 23.23 -5.39
C ILE A 91 20.43 23.37 -5.32
N GLY A 92 20.94 24.47 -5.87
CA GLY A 92 22.38 24.66 -6.07
C GLY A 92 22.99 23.49 -6.84
N ASN A 93 23.96 22.79 -6.23
CA ASN A 93 24.62 21.62 -6.84
C ASN A 93 23.89 20.27 -6.60
N SER A 94 22.75 20.27 -5.92
CA SER A 94 21.99 19.06 -5.61
C SER A 94 20.76 18.93 -6.52
N SER A 95 20.55 17.74 -7.08
CA SER A 95 19.40 17.43 -7.94
C SER A 95 18.53 16.37 -7.26
N ILE A 96 17.28 16.72 -6.95
CA ILE A 96 16.30 15.80 -6.34
C ILE A 96 15.31 15.35 -7.43
N PRO A 97 15.20 14.03 -7.71
CA PRO A 97 14.20 13.53 -8.64
C PRO A 97 12.79 13.66 -8.03
N VAL A 98 11.87 14.25 -8.77
CA VAL A 98 10.46 14.36 -8.42
C VAL A 98 9.68 13.41 -9.31
N GLY A 99 9.03 12.41 -8.70
CA GLY A 99 8.11 11.53 -9.42
C GLY A 99 6.92 12.31 -9.99
N ASP A 100 6.42 11.90 -11.15
CA ASP A 100 5.37 12.61 -11.90
C ASP A 100 4.11 12.90 -11.06
N ASN A 101 3.77 12.01 -10.11
CA ASN A 101 2.63 12.18 -9.19
C ASN A 101 2.75 13.38 -8.24
N TYR A 102 3.98 13.83 -7.93
CA TYR A 102 4.22 14.97 -7.05
C TYR A 102 4.49 16.26 -7.81
N LYS A 103 4.75 16.17 -9.12
CA LYS A 103 5.12 17.30 -9.96
C LYS A 103 4.02 18.35 -10.04
N GLU A 104 2.79 17.95 -10.34
CA GLU A 104 1.67 18.87 -10.51
C GLU A 104 1.29 19.57 -9.19
N GLY A 105 1.22 18.81 -8.09
CA GLY A 105 0.91 19.35 -6.76
C GLY A 105 2.00 20.30 -6.25
N PHE A 106 3.27 19.96 -6.52
CA PHE A 106 4.40 20.79 -6.14
C PHE A 106 4.50 22.07 -6.98
N GLN A 107 4.37 21.99 -8.30
CA GLN A 107 4.37 23.15 -9.21
C GLN A 107 3.28 24.17 -8.83
N LYS A 108 2.09 23.68 -8.48
CA LYS A 108 0.98 24.52 -7.99
C LYS A 108 1.31 25.22 -6.67
N SER A 109 2.01 24.54 -5.76
CA SER A 109 2.36 25.09 -4.43
C SER A 109 3.42 26.19 -4.47
N ILE A 110 4.29 26.18 -5.49
CA ILE A 110 5.37 27.17 -5.68
C ILE A 110 4.98 28.29 -6.65
N GLY A 111 3.73 28.32 -7.14
CA GLY A 111 3.22 29.39 -8.01
C GLY A 111 3.81 29.39 -9.43
N ILE A 112 4.43 28.30 -9.84
CA ILE A 112 4.92 28.12 -11.22
C ILE A 112 3.85 27.32 -11.96
N GLU A 113 2.75 27.99 -12.33
CA GLU A 113 1.87 27.47 -13.37
C GLU A 113 2.57 27.63 -14.73
N ALA A 114 2.40 26.64 -15.60
CA ALA A 114 2.89 26.69 -16.98
C ALA A 114 2.05 27.64 -17.83
#